data_AF-A0A4Q4V0Y5-F1
#
_entry.id   AF-A0A4Q4V0Y5-F1
#
_cell.length_a   1.000
_cell.length_b   1.000
_cell.length_c   1.000
_cell.angle_alpha   90.00
_cell.angle_beta   90.00
_cell.angle_gamma   90.00
#
_symmetry.space_group_name_H-M   'P 1'
#
loop_
_entity.id
_entity.type
_entity.pdbx_description
1 polymer ?
#
loop_
_entity_poly.entity_id
_entity_poly.type
_entity_poly.pdbx_seq_one_letter_code
_entity_poly.pdbx_strand_id
1 'polypeptide(L)'
;MRSNLSSPLLALALAVLPAHAKPEQIRGVQSPIYHLYLQAYPEDPTIPVVGPESESEYFDIGGSIRSTNTSMYLNIAEGESASYKTLTFGESAATSAWGLEGDTIITTQGSSWGRQLNFLACQLEGDYWQVYLQTGSQTPSGRTCSNYQTLHLPCLC
;
A
#
# COMPACT_ATOMS: atom_id res chain seq x y z
N MET A 1 1.42 3.16 -70.36
CA MET A 1 2.18 2.22 -69.50
C MET A 1 2.24 2.83 -68.11
N ARG A 2 1.78 2.07 -67.11
CA ARG A 2 1.64 2.47 -65.70
C ARG A 2 2.98 2.31 -64.98
N SER A 3 3.32 3.22 -64.07
CA SER A 3 3.98 2.88 -62.80
C SER A 3 4.02 4.10 -61.89
N ASN A 4 3.15 4.10 -60.88
CA ASN A 4 3.28 4.95 -59.69
C ASN A 4 4.03 4.12 -58.64
N LEU A 5 5.22 4.55 -58.25
CA LEU A 5 5.96 4.01 -57.12
C LEU A 5 5.29 4.52 -55.83
N SER A 6 4.65 3.63 -55.08
CA SER A 6 4.25 3.87 -53.71
C SER A 6 5.36 3.33 -52.80
N SER A 7 6.08 4.23 -52.13
CA SER A 7 6.99 3.87 -51.03
C SER A 7 6.19 3.68 -49.74
N PRO A 8 6.34 2.55 -49.03
CA PRO A 8 5.73 2.40 -47.71
C PRO A 8 6.57 3.19 -46.69
N LEU A 9 5.96 4.16 -46.03
CA LEU A 9 6.52 4.71 -44.78
C LEU A 9 6.48 3.60 -43.72
N LEU A 10 7.65 3.11 -43.32
CA LEU A 10 7.79 2.23 -42.17
C LEU A 10 7.75 3.11 -40.90
N ALA A 11 6.60 3.16 -40.22
CA ALA A 11 6.48 3.83 -38.93
C ALA A 11 7.14 2.97 -37.85
N LEU A 12 8.25 3.45 -37.29
CA LEU A 12 8.92 2.82 -36.15
C LEU A 12 8.12 3.17 -34.88
N ALA A 13 7.32 2.22 -34.38
CA ALA A 13 6.69 2.37 -33.08
C ALA A 13 7.75 2.13 -31.98
N LEU A 14 8.21 3.19 -31.32
CA LEU A 14 8.99 3.04 -30.09
C LEU A 14 8.06 2.51 -28.99
N ALA A 15 8.35 1.30 -28.49
CA ALA A 15 7.72 0.79 -27.29
C ALA A 15 8.20 1.62 -26.10
N VAL A 16 7.33 2.47 -25.56
CA VAL A 16 7.54 3.10 -24.25
C VAL A 16 7.32 2.02 -23.21
N LEU A 17 8.41 1.49 -22.64
CA LEU A 17 8.31 0.61 -21.48
C LEU A 17 7.86 1.46 -20.27
N PRO A 18 6.91 1.00 -19.46
CA PRO A 18 6.53 1.72 -18.25
C PRO A 18 7.76 1.80 -17.32
N ALA A 19 8.12 3.02 -16.93
CA ALA A 19 9.14 3.22 -15.91
C ALA A 19 8.58 2.69 -14.57
N HIS A 20 9.21 1.65 -14.03
CA HIS A 20 8.86 1.16 -12.71
C HIS A 20 9.34 2.19 -11.68
N ALA A 21 8.46 2.65 -10.80
CA ALA A 21 8.88 3.47 -9.67
C ALA A 21 9.89 2.68 -8.83
N LYS A 22 10.87 3.38 -8.25
CA LYS A 22 11.78 2.76 -7.29
C LYS A 22 10.95 2.27 -6.07
N PRO A 23 11.37 1.20 -5.41
CA PRO A 23 10.75 0.79 -4.15
C PRO A 23 10.87 1.91 -3.11
N GLU A 24 9.79 2.15 -2.38
CA GLU A 24 9.72 3.20 -1.34
C GLU A 24 9.34 2.58 0.00
N GLN A 25 9.80 3.18 1.09
CA GLN A 25 9.23 2.87 2.41
C GLN A 25 7.82 3.47 2.51
N ILE A 26 7.04 3.02 3.49
CA ILE A 26 5.73 3.59 3.81
C ILE A 26 5.73 3.87 5.31
N ARG A 27 5.29 5.06 5.73
CA ARG A 27 5.38 5.50 7.13
C ARG A 27 4.16 6.24 7.64
N GLY A 28 3.95 6.20 8.95
CA GLY A 28 3.00 7.06 9.65
C GLY A 28 3.53 8.49 9.77
N VAL A 29 2.64 9.47 9.61
CA VAL A 29 2.98 10.92 9.62
C VAL A 29 2.36 11.69 10.77
N GLN A 30 1.69 11.00 11.70
CA GLN A 30 1.08 11.60 12.87
C GLN A 30 1.12 10.63 14.06
N SER A 31 1.07 11.19 15.27
CA SER A 31 1.06 10.38 16.49
C SER A 31 -0.20 9.48 16.56
N PRO A 32 -0.08 8.27 17.12
CA PRO A 32 1.07 7.72 17.83
C PRO A 32 2.11 7.01 16.94
N ILE A 33 1.86 6.90 15.63
CA ILE A 33 2.72 6.14 14.70
C ILE A 33 3.67 7.03 13.88
N TYR A 34 3.95 8.23 14.36
CA TYR A 34 4.83 9.18 13.66
C TYR A 34 6.22 8.58 13.51
N HIS A 35 6.74 8.55 12.28
CA HIS A 35 8.05 7.94 11.96
C HIS A 35 8.14 6.45 12.29
N LEU A 36 7.00 5.75 12.35
CA LEU A 36 6.97 4.29 12.28
C LEU A 36 6.70 3.84 10.84
N TYR A 37 7.32 2.73 10.44
CA TYR A 37 7.43 2.30 9.05
C TYR A 37 6.79 0.93 8.84
N LEU A 38 6.07 0.78 7.73
CA LEU A 38 5.37 -0.44 7.36
C LEU A 38 6.36 -1.60 7.17
N GLN A 39 6.05 -2.72 7.80
CA GLN A 39 6.87 -3.92 7.83
C GLN A 39 6.03 -5.12 8.28
N ALA A 40 6.53 -6.34 8.06
CA ALA A 40 5.98 -7.54 8.65
C ALA A 40 6.24 -7.57 10.16
N TYR A 41 5.26 -8.02 10.95
CA TYR A 41 5.43 -8.13 12.39
C TYR A 41 6.44 -9.26 12.73
N PRO A 42 7.45 -9.02 13.60
CA PRO A 42 8.47 -10.02 13.89
C PRO A 42 7.95 -11.34 14.46
N GLU A 43 6.84 -11.33 15.20
CA GLU A 43 6.25 -12.55 15.80
C GLU A 43 5.32 -13.29 14.85
N ASP A 44 4.70 -12.59 13.90
CA ASP A 44 3.84 -13.15 12.86
C ASP A 44 3.97 -12.34 11.56
N PRO A 45 4.80 -12.79 10.60
CA PRO A 45 5.07 -12.05 9.37
C PRO A 45 3.85 -11.83 8.46
N THR A 46 2.72 -12.50 8.73
CA THR A 46 1.47 -12.28 7.98
C THR A 46 0.74 -11.01 8.41
N ILE A 47 1.13 -10.42 9.54
CA ILE A 47 0.53 -9.22 10.12
C ILE A 47 1.32 -7.98 9.68
N PRO A 48 0.71 -7.04 8.93
CA PRO A 48 1.32 -5.76 8.63
C PRO A 48 1.26 -4.85 9.86
N VAL A 49 2.41 -4.30 10.22
CA VAL A 49 2.56 -3.32 11.31
C VAL A 49 3.33 -2.11 10.82
N VAL A 50 3.21 -1.00 11.54
CA VAL A 50 4.22 0.06 11.51
C VAL A 50 5.08 -0.07 12.77
N GLY A 51 6.40 0.00 12.59
CA GLY A 51 7.40 -0.19 13.65
C GLY A 51 8.69 0.61 13.39
N PRO A 52 9.80 0.28 14.06
CA PRO A 52 11.07 0.98 13.92
C PRO A 52 11.57 1.05 12.47
N GLU A 53 12.22 2.17 12.10
CA GLU A 53 12.77 2.38 10.76
C GLU A 53 13.83 1.36 10.37
N SER A 54 14.63 0.90 11.34
CA SER A 54 15.69 -0.10 11.13
C SER A 54 15.20 -1.44 10.59
N GLU A 55 13.92 -1.73 10.79
CA GLU A 55 13.25 -2.96 10.36
C GLU A 55 12.26 -2.69 9.21
N SER A 56 12.20 -1.45 8.72
CA SER A 56 11.33 -1.06 7.61
C SER A 56 11.57 -1.89 6.36
N GLU A 57 10.47 -2.18 5.67
CA GLU A 57 10.51 -2.76 4.33
C GLU A 57 10.43 -1.68 3.26
N TYR A 58 10.82 -2.04 2.04
CA TYR A 58 10.61 -1.24 0.83
C TYR A 58 9.57 -1.91 -0.05
N PHE A 59 8.72 -1.11 -0.68
CA PHE A 59 7.56 -1.61 -1.41
C PHE A 59 7.55 -1.15 -2.87
N ASP A 60 7.29 -2.10 -3.77
CA ASP A 60 6.82 -1.82 -5.13
C ASP A 60 5.35 -1.43 -5.07
N ILE A 61 5.00 -0.24 -5.58
CA ILE A 61 3.64 0.32 -5.51
C ILE A 61 3.12 0.60 -6.91
N GLY A 62 2.00 -0.04 -7.28
CA GLY A 62 1.40 0.09 -8.60
C GLY A 62 0.17 -0.79 -8.77
N GLY A 63 -0.97 -0.37 -8.20
CA GLY A 63 -2.21 -1.17 -8.13
C GLY A 63 -2.18 -2.20 -6.98
N SER A 64 -1.05 -2.86 -6.78
CA SER A 64 -0.73 -3.60 -5.55
C SER A 64 0.36 -2.89 -4.75
N ILE A 65 0.54 -3.29 -3.49
CA ILE A 65 1.70 -2.94 -2.67
C ILE A 65 2.42 -4.24 -2.35
N ARG A 66 3.63 -4.43 -2.89
CA ARG A 66 4.43 -5.65 -2.69
C ARG A 66 5.73 -5.31 -1.99
N SER A 67 6.01 -6.01 -0.90
CA SER A 67 7.31 -5.94 -0.24
C SER A 67 8.42 -6.45 -1.15
N THR A 68 9.50 -5.70 -1.25
CA THR A 68 10.74 -6.15 -1.91
C THR A 68 11.60 -7.00 -0.98
N ASN A 69 11.37 -6.92 0.33
CA ASN A 69 12.06 -7.71 1.35
C ASN A 69 11.52 -9.16 1.36
N THR A 70 10.20 -9.33 1.33
CA THR A 70 9.54 -10.63 1.50
C THR A 70 8.80 -11.13 0.26
N SER A 71 8.65 -10.30 -0.78
CA SER A 71 7.78 -10.56 -1.95
C SER A 71 6.29 -10.70 -1.63
N MET A 72 5.87 -10.49 -0.38
CA MET A 72 4.48 -10.56 0.02
C MET A 72 3.72 -9.28 -0.35
N TYR A 73 2.43 -9.43 -0.60
CA TYR A 73 1.50 -8.37 -0.98
C TYR A 73 0.66 -7.93 0.22
N LEU A 74 0.54 -6.62 0.41
CA LEU A 74 -0.39 -6.05 1.36
C LEU A 74 -1.81 -6.17 0.81
N ASN A 75 -2.65 -6.92 1.52
CA ASN A 75 -4.03 -7.21 1.15
C ASN A 75 -5.00 -6.77 2.23
N ILE A 76 -6.25 -6.50 1.83
CA ILE A 76 -7.35 -6.16 2.72
C ILE A 76 -8.27 -7.39 2.82
N ALA A 77 -8.59 -7.80 4.04
CA ALA A 77 -9.53 -8.89 4.29
C ALA A 77 -10.95 -8.51 3.84
N GLU A 78 -11.62 -9.42 3.13
CA GLU A 78 -12.99 -9.25 2.66
C GLU A 78 -14.03 -9.81 3.65
N GLY A 79 -15.29 -9.37 3.50
CA GLY A 79 -16.43 -9.92 4.25
C GLY A 79 -16.57 -9.43 5.69
N GLU A 80 -15.65 -8.63 6.21
CA GLU A 80 -15.76 -8.08 7.57
C GLU A 80 -16.85 -6.99 7.65
N SER A 81 -17.71 -7.07 8.67
CA SER A 81 -18.80 -6.10 8.90
C SER A 81 -18.36 -4.87 9.68
N ALA A 82 -17.27 -4.97 10.46
CA ALA A 82 -16.74 -3.86 11.23
C ALA A 82 -16.22 -2.75 10.29
N SER A 83 -16.26 -1.49 10.73
CA SER A 83 -15.81 -0.34 9.94
C SER A 83 -14.28 -0.15 9.93
N TYR A 84 -13.55 -1.23 10.20
CA TYR A 84 -12.11 -1.37 10.02
C TYR A 84 -11.89 -2.73 9.34
N LYS A 85 -10.96 -2.82 8.40
CA LYS A 85 -10.66 -4.03 7.64
C LYS A 85 -9.25 -4.49 7.95
N THR A 86 -9.12 -5.76 8.31
CA THR A 86 -7.83 -6.39 8.62
C THR A 86 -6.92 -6.32 7.40
N LEU A 87 -5.71 -5.81 7.60
CA LEU A 87 -4.66 -5.91 6.59
C LEU A 87 -3.84 -7.17 6.83
N THR A 88 -3.38 -7.80 5.75
CA THR A 88 -2.56 -9.02 5.78
C THR A 88 -1.44 -8.93 4.76
N PHE A 89 -0.31 -9.57 5.06
CA PHE A 89 0.67 -9.93 4.03
C PHE A 89 0.36 -11.32 3.50
N GLY A 90 0.23 -11.44 2.17
CA GLY A 90 -0.05 -12.70 1.50
C GLY A 90 0.79 -12.90 0.24
N GLU A 91 0.89 -14.14 -0.22
CA GLU A 91 1.74 -14.50 -1.38
C GLU A 91 1.21 -13.98 -2.73
N SER A 92 -0.05 -13.55 -2.79
CA SER A 92 -0.69 -13.05 -4.00
C SER A 92 -1.34 -11.68 -3.77
N ALA A 93 -1.44 -10.90 -4.85
CA ALA A 93 -2.12 -9.60 -4.86
C ALA A 93 -3.65 -9.79 -4.89
N ALA A 94 -4.25 -10.19 -3.77
CA ALA A 94 -5.71 -10.24 -3.63
C ALA A 94 -6.34 -8.85 -3.68
N THR A 95 -5.62 -7.82 -3.23
CA THR A 95 -5.99 -6.41 -3.39
C THR A 95 -5.20 -5.77 -4.52
N SER A 96 -5.89 -5.35 -5.59
CA SER A 96 -5.31 -4.69 -6.76
C SER A 96 -5.74 -3.23 -6.92
N ALA A 97 -6.38 -2.66 -5.90
CA ALA A 97 -6.94 -1.31 -5.92
C ALA A 97 -6.19 -0.35 -4.98
N TRP A 98 -4.92 -0.60 -4.67
CA TRP A 98 -4.05 0.35 -3.98
C TRP A 98 -3.59 1.46 -4.94
N GLY A 99 -3.34 2.65 -4.39
CA GLY A 99 -2.83 3.78 -5.15
C GLY A 99 -2.23 4.86 -4.27
N LEU A 100 -1.86 5.96 -4.93
CA LEU A 100 -1.32 7.16 -4.30
C LEU A 100 -2.21 8.35 -4.60
N GLU A 101 -2.40 9.22 -3.61
CA GLU A 101 -2.84 10.59 -3.81
C GLU A 101 -1.75 11.53 -3.27
N GLY A 102 -0.97 12.12 -4.18
CA GLY A 102 0.31 12.71 -3.79
C GLY A 102 1.26 11.62 -3.29
N ASP A 103 1.68 11.72 -2.03
CA ASP A 103 2.48 10.71 -1.32
C ASP A 103 1.65 9.80 -0.40
N THR A 104 0.34 10.03 -0.29
CA THR A 104 -0.53 9.31 0.64
C THR A 104 -0.96 7.97 0.05
N ILE A 105 -0.82 6.88 0.81
CA ILE A 105 -1.34 5.57 0.48
C ILE A 105 -2.86 5.60 0.59
N ILE A 106 -3.55 5.18 -0.48
CA ILE A 106 -5.00 5.10 -0.53
C ILE A 106 -5.47 3.78 -1.13
N THR A 107 -6.72 3.40 -0.84
CA THR A 107 -7.48 2.61 -1.81
C THR A 107 -8.04 3.54 -2.88
N THR A 108 -8.07 3.08 -4.11
CA THR A 108 -8.65 3.83 -5.24
C THR A 108 -10.17 3.64 -5.30
N GLN A 109 -10.85 4.44 -6.15
CA GLN A 109 -12.31 4.33 -6.34
C GLN A 109 -12.78 2.96 -6.84
N GLY A 110 -11.90 2.16 -7.47
CA GLY A 110 -12.23 0.81 -7.93
C GLY A 110 -12.22 -0.26 -6.83
N SER A 111 -11.86 0.10 -5.60
CA SER A 111 -11.89 -0.79 -4.43
C SER A 111 -13.32 -1.12 -3.99
N SER A 112 -13.54 -2.33 -3.47
CA SER A 112 -14.81 -2.75 -2.83
C SER A 112 -15.22 -1.85 -1.67
N TRP A 113 -14.29 -1.08 -1.10
CA TRP A 113 -14.53 -0.11 -0.03
C TRP A 113 -14.50 1.36 -0.52
N GLY A 114 -14.43 1.59 -1.82
CA GLY A 114 -14.25 2.92 -2.43
C GLY A 114 -12.88 3.54 -2.10
N ARG A 115 -12.73 4.84 -2.38
CA ARG A 115 -11.51 5.58 -2.01
C ARG A 115 -11.48 5.82 -0.49
N GLN A 116 -10.48 5.23 0.16
CA GLN A 116 -10.16 5.41 1.57
C GLN A 116 -8.70 5.86 1.69
N LEU A 117 -8.44 6.78 2.61
CA LEU A 117 -7.09 7.24 2.97
C LEU A 117 -6.79 7.09 4.46
N ASN A 118 -7.81 6.67 5.22
CA ASN A 118 -7.72 6.55 6.66
C ASN A 118 -7.37 5.11 7.03
N PHE A 119 -6.51 5.00 8.02
CA PHE A 119 -6.11 3.77 8.65
C PHE A 119 -6.40 3.85 10.15
N LEU A 120 -6.69 2.70 10.73
CA LEU A 120 -6.73 2.51 12.17
C LEU A 120 -5.42 1.85 12.58
N ALA A 121 -4.71 2.43 13.54
CA ALA A 121 -3.50 1.84 14.11
C ALA A 121 -3.80 1.34 15.53
N CYS A 122 -3.58 0.06 15.82
CA CYS A 122 -3.78 -0.53 17.13
C CYS A 122 -2.46 -1.02 17.71
N GLN A 123 -2.16 -0.61 18.93
CA GLN A 123 -0.92 -0.98 19.61
C GLN A 123 -0.80 -2.50 19.75
N LEU A 124 0.42 -3.00 19.57
CA LEU A 124 0.88 -4.35 19.88
C LEU A 124 1.98 -4.27 20.94
N GLU A 125 2.72 -5.35 21.17
CA GLU A 125 3.88 -5.32 22.07
C GLU A 125 5.01 -4.45 21.49
N GLY A 126 5.78 -3.82 22.38
CA GLY A 126 6.85 -2.89 21.99
C GLY A 126 6.34 -1.63 21.27
N ASP A 127 7.10 -1.19 20.27
CA ASP A 127 6.80 -0.02 19.45
C ASP A 127 6.04 -0.37 18.15
N TYR A 128 5.37 -1.53 18.12
CA TYR A 128 4.62 -2.01 16.96
C TYR A 128 3.15 -1.62 17.03
N TRP A 129 2.61 -1.22 15.89
CA TRP A 129 1.20 -0.90 15.72
C TRP A 129 0.65 -1.64 14.52
N GLN A 130 -0.31 -2.54 14.75
CA GLN A 130 -1.03 -3.19 13.66
C GLN A 130 -1.91 -2.17 12.95
N VAL A 131 -1.89 -2.21 11.62
CA VAL A 131 -2.66 -1.29 10.77
C VAL A 131 -3.84 -1.99 10.12
N TYR A 132 -4.95 -1.26 10.04
CA TYR A 132 -6.21 -1.69 9.42
C TYR A 132 -6.66 -0.62 8.43
N LEU A 133 -7.31 -1.00 7.33
CA LEU A 133 -8.01 -0.01 6.51
C LEU A 133 -9.23 0.50 7.27
N GLN A 134 -9.40 1.80 7.40
CA GLN A 134 -10.52 2.37 8.14
C GLN A 134 -11.63 2.86 7.20
N THR A 135 -12.85 2.36 7.40
CA THR A 135 -14.05 2.75 6.64
C THR A 135 -15.12 3.42 7.52
N GLY A 136 -14.82 3.65 8.80
CA GLY A 136 -15.68 4.28 9.81
C GLY A 136 -14.97 4.30 11.17
N SER A 137 -15.68 4.49 12.29
CA SER A 137 -15.05 4.78 13.59
C SER A 137 -14.94 3.61 14.59
N GLN A 138 -15.38 2.39 14.22
CA GLN A 138 -15.23 1.23 15.09
C GLN A 138 -13.75 0.87 15.29
N THR A 139 -13.45 0.27 16.44
CA THR A 139 -12.13 -0.26 16.78
C THR A 139 -12.26 -1.68 17.37
N PRO A 140 -11.23 -2.53 17.28
CA PRO A 140 -11.19 -3.80 17.99
C PRO A 140 -11.38 -3.60 19.50
N SER A 141 -12.24 -4.42 20.11
CA SER A 141 -12.48 -4.36 21.55
C SER A 141 -11.25 -4.78 22.35
N GLY A 142 -10.99 -4.10 23.46
CA GLY A 142 -9.86 -4.40 24.34
C GLY A 142 -8.48 -3.97 23.83
N ARG A 143 -8.42 -3.23 22.71
CA ARG A 143 -7.16 -2.71 22.15
C ARG A 143 -7.07 -1.19 22.26
N THR A 144 -5.86 -0.69 22.51
CA THR A 144 -5.55 0.74 22.38
C THR A 144 -5.32 1.04 20.91
N CYS A 145 -6.21 1.83 20.31
CA CYS A 145 -6.10 2.19 18.90
C CYS A 145 -6.25 3.69 18.65
N SER A 146 -5.65 4.17 17.57
CA SER A 146 -5.76 5.54 17.07
C SER A 146 -6.44 5.55 15.70
N ASN A 147 -7.54 6.31 15.61
CA ASN A 147 -8.30 6.49 14.38
C ASN A 147 -7.63 7.51 13.44
N TYR A 148 -8.07 7.50 12.17
CA TYR A 148 -7.79 8.50 11.14
C TYR A 148 -6.29 8.73 10.92
N GLN A 149 -5.51 7.66 11.06
CA GLN A 149 -4.11 7.65 10.71
C GLN A 149 -3.97 7.66 9.19
N THR A 150 -2.85 8.19 8.71
CA THR A 150 -2.52 8.19 7.28
C THR A 150 -1.12 7.63 7.11
N LEU A 151 -0.94 6.89 6.02
CA LEU A 151 0.34 6.30 5.65
C LEU A 151 0.84 6.99 4.39
N HIS A 152 2.11 7.36 4.37
CA HIS A 152 2.71 8.14 3.29
C HIS A 152 4.02 7.51 2.85
N LEU A 153 4.41 7.77 1.60
CA LEU A 153 5.80 7.65 1.20
C LEU A 153 6.63 8.68 1.99
N PRO A 154 7.87 8.36 2.40
CA PRO A 154 8.80 9.38 2.88
C PRO A 154 8.89 10.49 1.83
N CYS A 155 8.58 11.72 2.22
CA CYS A 155 8.75 12.85 1.32
C CYS A 155 10.20 12.86 0.82
N LEU A 156 10.41 13.01 -0.49
CA LEU A 156 11.73 13.29 -1.04
C LEU A 156 12.12 14.68 -0.53
N CYS A 157 12.96 14.73 0.49
CA CYS A 157 13.64 15.95 0.93
C CYS A 157 14.48 16.53 -0.21
#